data_AF-A0A916BUV7-F1
#
_entry.id   AF-A0A916BUV7-F1
#
_cell.length_a   1.000
_cell.length_b   1.000
_cell.length_c   1.000
_cell.angle_alpha   90.00
_cell.angle_beta   90.00
_cell.angle_gamma   90.00
#
_symmetry.space_group_name_H-M   'P 1'
#
loop_
_entity.id
_entity.type
_entity.pdbx_description
1 polymer ?
#
loop_
_entity_poly.entity_id
_entity_poly.type
_entity_poly.pdbx_seq_one_letter_code
_entity_poly.pdbx_strand_id
1 'polypeptide(L)'
;MSYRTYEEVSYLDTAAQRQLLQQGDAVERVWAAWALGIALGAQSTPELISGLHESPAPGTRRNLLVILAGFGEREVLHAFAQVDPDEYVRATACQYLIRIDPNAGLTTDPFIRDRLLSEPSAIVRQAILAERAMALPVFQFEDLARLANDNDVEVRRLATERLLATQPVERLFPGILEDRIPHEPNADLRRQLLVQCLKAEGSRRLLALSRTVPAHLTSEILNFLVNSEVRVEWEALAPLSVAQDPTWDILLIRLMHATDTPRALPWLLHGMVRATHWPQPRNRPEAKVANAVHTFAYSAEESLFAALPQLQEIHGERLELQDVQAATAYLQHEIEQLEGSRWDEWDTDDEADMDLAWYEQAVNKRRQLIELLERAG
;
A
#
# COMPACT_ATOMS: atom_id res chain seq x y z
N MET A 1 37.64 27.91 29.28
CA MET A 1 37.94 27.68 27.86
C MET A 1 36.83 26.79 27.34
N SER A 2 36.28 27.06 26.15
CA SER A 2 35.30 26.16 25.55
C SER A 2 36.04 25.07 24.79
N TYR A 3 35.60 23.82 24.99
CA TYR A 3 36.14 22.65 24.30
C TYR A 3 35.45 22.49 22.95
N ARG A 4 36.18 22.05 21.93
CA ARG A 4 35.68 21.97 20.55
C ARG A 4 35.41 20.54 20.09
N THR A 5 35.98 19.55 20.77
CA THR A 5 35.79 18.15 20.40
C THR A 5 35.62 17.24 21.62
N TYR A 6 35.06 16.05 21.39
CA TYR A 6 34.95 15.01 22.40
C TYR A 6 36.34 14.56 22.89
N GLU A 7 37.32 14.43 22.00
CA GLU A 7 38.67 13.98 22.33
C GLU A 7 39.30 14.90 23.38
N GLU A 8 39.18 16.22 23.20
CA GLU A 8 39.69 17.21 24.16
C GLU A 8 39.10 16.98 25.57
N VAL A 9 37.78 16.74 25.66
CA VAL A 9 37.09 16.47 26.93
C VAL A 9 37.47 15.10 27.51
N SER A 10 37.66 14.09 26.65
CA SER A 10 38.01 12.72 27.09
C SER A 10 39.39 12.62 27.73
N TYR A 11 40.32 13.52 27.36
CA TYR A 11 41.66 13.60 27.94
C TYR A 11 41.73 14.40 29.25
N LEU A 12 40.66 15.08 29.64
CA LEU A 12 40.59 15.76 30.93
C LEU A 12 40.58 14.74 32.06
N ASP A 13 41.04 15.17 33.24
CA ASP A 13 40.84 14.37 34.45
C ASP A 13 39.35 14.31 34.82
N THR A 14 39.00 13.32 35.64
CA THR A 14 37.62 13.08 36.07
C THR A 14 37.01 14.28 36.81
N ALA A 15 37.82 15.10 37.50
CA ALA A 15 37.31 16.26 38.23
C ALA A 15 36.84 17.36 37.25
N ALA A 16 37.64 17.64 36.22
CA ALA A 16 37.29 18.56 35.15
C ALA A 16 36.09 18.06 34.32
N GLN A 17 36.01 16.75 34.05
CA GLN A 17 34.84 16.17 33.40
C GLN A 17 33.57 16.34 34.24
N ARG A 18 33.62 16.09 35.55
CA ARG A 18 32.48 16.36 36.46
C ARG A 18 32.07 17.83 36.46
N GLN A 19 33.04 18.75 36.44
CA GLN A 19 32.75 20.17 36.36
C GLN A 19 32.04 20.53 35.05
N LEU A 20 32.49 19.98 33.91
CA LEU A 20 31.83 20.18 32.62
C LEU A 20 30.41 19.60 32.59
N LEU A 21 30.17 18.44 33.21
CA LEU A 21 28.83 17.87 33.32
C LEU A 21 27.86 18.81 34.04
N GLN A 22 28.33 19.58 35.02
CA GLN A 22 27.52 20.51 35.81
C GLN A 22 27.41 21.90 35.16
N GLN A 23 28.50 22.42 34.59
CA GLN A 23 28.63 23.84 34.22
C GLN A 23 28.86 24.07 32.73
N GLY A 24 29.22 23.04 31.98
CA GLY A 24 29.44 23.13 30.54
C GLY A 24 28.15 23.43 29.79
N ASP A 25 28.31 23.81 28.52
CA ASP A 25 27.16 23.92 27.61
C ASP A 25 26.54 22.55 27.29
N ALA A 26 25.45 22.53 26.53
CA ALA A 26 24.73 21.29 26.23
C ALA A 26 25.61 20.21 25.57
N VAL A 27 26.58 20.62 24.73
CA VAL A 27 27.46 19.71 24.00
C VAL A 27 28.58 19.22 24.90
N GLU A 28 29.23 20.13 25.64
CA GLU A 28 30.27 19.82 26.61
C GLU A 28 29.75 18.85 27.69
N ARG A 29 28.51 19.05 28.16
CA ARG A 29 27.86 18.14 29.11
C ARG A 29 27.68 16.73 28.56
N VAL A 30 27.30 16.60 27.29
CA VAL A 30 27.15 15.29 26.63
C VAL A 30 28.52 14.61 26.52
N TRP A 31 29.54 15.33 26.08
CA TRP A 31 30.91 14.78 25.99
C TRP A 31 31.45 14.38 27.35
N ALA A 32 31.27 15.21 28.37
CA ALA A 32 31.67 14.92 29.74
C ALA A 32 30.94 13.68 30.29
N ALA A 33 29.63 13.56 30.05
CA ALA A 33 28.85 12.39 30.45
C ALA A 33 29.38 11.09 29.83
N TRP A 34 29.65 11.08 28.52
CA TRP A 34 30.23 9.93 27.83
C TRP A 34 31.64 9.59 28.33
N ALA A 35 32.50 10.61 28.50
CA ALA A 35 33.85 10.42 29.00
C ALA A 35 33.86 9.81 30.40
N LEU A 36 33.01 10.31 31.30
CA LEU A 36 32.82 9.75 32.64
C LEU A 36 32.27 8.32 32.57
N GLY A 37 31.26 8.08 31.73
CA GLY A 37 30.67 6.76 31.56
C GLY A 37 31.66 5.71 31.07
N ILE A 38 32.54 6.07 30.14
CA ILE A 38 33.59 5.17 29.62
C ILE A 38 34.70 4.96 30.66
N ALA A 39 35.14 6.02 31.33
CA ALA A 39 36.26 5.94 32.27
C ALA A 39 35.90 5.22 33.58
N LEU A 40 34.69 5.41 34.09
CA LEU A 40 34.25 4.93 35.41
C LEU A 40 33.22 3.79 35.32
N GLY A 41 32.57 3.59 34.17
CA GLY A 41 31.44 2.67 34.05
C GLY A 41 30.29 3.05 34.98
N ALA A 42 29.66 2.03 35.58
CA ALA A 42 28.55 2.20 36.54
C ALA A 42 28.91 3.05 37.77
N GLN A 43 30.20 3.27 38.08
CA GLN A 43 30.59 4.16 39.18
C GLN A 43 30.24 5.64 38.91
N SER A 44 29.97 6.01 37.66
CA SER A 44 29.52 7.36 37.28
C SER A 44 28.01 7.60 37.39
N THR A 45 27.22 6.57 37.71
CA THR A 45 25.74 6.68 37.78
C THR A 45 25.27 7.86 38.63
N PRO A 46 25.77 8.10 39.86
CA PRO A 46 25.28 9.19 40.70
C PRO A 46 25.46 10.57 40.04
N GLU A 47 26.62 10.82 39.44
CA GLU A 47 26.92 12.08 38.75
C GLU A 47 26.04 12.25 37.50
N LEU A 48 25.83 11.18 36.74
CA LEU A 48 24.97 11.20 35.55
C LEU A 48 23.50 11.45 35.91
N ILE A 49 22.99 10.86 36.99
CA ILE A 49 21.61 11.13 37.46
C ILE A 49 21.46 12.59 37.90
N SER A 50 22.43 13.15 38.64
CA SER A 50 22.43 14.56 39.02
C SER A 50 22.42 15.47 37.77
N GLY A 51 23.32 15.20 36.82
CA GLY A 51 23.39 15.93 35.56
C GLY A 51 22.12 15.82 34.72
N LEU A 52 21.43 14.68 34.78
CA LEU A 52 20.17 14.45 34.08
C LEU A 52 19.04 15.33 34.64
N HIS A 53 18.93 15.45 35.96
CA HIS A 53 17.93 16.31 36.62
C HIS A 53 18.21 17.80 36.44
N GLU A 54 19.48 18.20 36.47
CA GLU A 54 19.91 19.60 36.38
C GLU A 54 20.00 20.13 34.94
N SER A 55 19.88 19.26 33.93
CA SER A 55 20.02 19.68 32.54
C SER A 55 18.72 20.24 31.96
N PRO A 56 18.68 21.53 31.55
CA PRO A 56 17.50 22.11 30.92
C PRO A 56 17.33 21.64 29.47
N ALA A 57 18.40 21.20 28.82
CA ALA A 57 18.39 20.85 27.40
C ALA A 57 17.89 19.41 27.19
N PRO A 58 16.78 19.20 26.46
CA PRO A 58 16.26 17.86 26.19
C PRO A 58 17.27 16.95 25.49
N GLY A 59 18.06 17.49 24.56
CA GLY A 59 19.10 16.73 23.85
C GLY A 59 20.16 16.15 24.79
N THR A 60 20.60 16.91 25.79
CA THR A 60 21.52 16.42 26.82
C THR A 60 20.84 15.32 27.65
N ARG A 61 19.61 15.55 28.14
CA ARG A 61 18.87 14.55 28.92
C ARG A 61 18.69 13.22 28.18
N ARG A 62 18.37 13.25 26.89
CA ARG A 62 18.28 12.06 26.04
C ARG A 62 19.60 11.27 25.99
N ASN A 63 20.73 11.95 25.80
CA ASN A 63 22.04 11.29 25.77
C ASN A 63 22.42 10.68 27.12
N LEU A 64 22.12 11.37 28.23
CA LEU A 64 22.37 10.83 29.56
C LEU A 64 21.53 9.58 29.82
N LEU A 65 20.25 9.55 29.39
CA LEU A 65 19.42 8.35 29.47
C LEU A 65 19.98 7.17 28.68
N VAL A 66 20.60 7.40 27.52
CA VAL A 66 21.26 6.35 26.72
C VAL A 66 22.41 5.71 27.50
N ILE A 67 23.25 6.53 28.14
CA ILE A 67 24.39 6.05 28.94
C ILE A 67 23.88 5.25 30.15
N LEU A 68 22.91 5.81 30.88
CA LEU A 68 22.28 5.17 32.04
C LEU A 68 21.58 3.85 31.66
N ALA A 69 20.97 3.77 30.48
CA ALA A 69 20.43 2.54 29.95
C ALA A 69 21.52 1.48 29.74
N GLY A 70 22.68 1.88 29.22
CA GLY A 70 23.85 1.00 29.08
C GLY A 70 24.38 0.46 30.41
N PHE A 71 24.10 1.13 31.53
CA PHE A 71 24.41 0.68 32.89
C PHE A 71 23.26 -0.10 33.56
N GLY A 72 22.13 -0.26 32.89
CA GLY A 72 20.98 -1.00 33.41
C GLY A 72 20.11 -0.21 34.39
N GLU A 73 20.19 1.12 34.40
CA GLU A 73 19.48 2.01 35.34
C GLU A 73 17.98 2.16 35.03
N ARG A 74 17.26 1.04 35.00
CA ARG A 74 15.87 0.93 34.53
C ARG A 74 14.91 1.84 35.30
N GLU A 75 15.08 1.99 36.61
CA GLU A 75 14.21 2.85 37.44
C GLU A 75 14.31 4.32 37.02
N VAL A 76 15.50 4.79 36.65
CA VAL A 76 15.71 6.15 36.16
C VAL A 76 15.01 6.35 34.83
N LEU A 77 15.15 5.40 33.90
CA LEU A 77 14.45 5.46 32.62
C LEU A 77 12.93 5.48 32.83
N HIS A 78 12.41 4.64 33.73
CA HIS A 78 10.98 4.62 34.04
C HIS A 78 10.48 5.97 34.56
N ALA A 79 11.21 6.59 35.50
CA ALA A 79 10.86 7.91 36.02
C ALA A 79 10.79 8.97 34.90
N PHE A 80 11.79 9.02 34.03
CA PHE A 80 11.83 10.00 32.94
C PHE A 80 10.80 9.70 31.84
N ALA A 81 10.55 8.44 31.52
CA ALA A 81 9.45 8.04 30.65
C ALA A 81 8.09 8.49 31.19
N GLN A 82 7.94 8.57 32.52
CA GLN A 82 6.66 8.89 33.15
C GLN A 82 6.36 10.40 33.18
N VAL A 83 7.34 11.22 33.56
CA VAL A 83 7.10 12.62 33.95
C VAL A 83 7.93 13.67 33.23
N ASP A 84 8.85 13.30 32.33
CA ASP A 84 9.64 14.32 31.63
C ASP A 84 8.72 15.22 30.77
N PRO A 85 8.84 16.56 30.85
CA PRO A 85 8.01 17.45 30.05
C PRO A 85 8.22 17.30 28.54
N ASP A 86 9.43 16.91 28.12
CA ASP A 86 9.79 16.80 26.71
C ASP A 86 9.47 15.39 26.17
N GLU A 87 8.69 15.34 25.11
CA GLU A 87 8.23 14.08 24.52
C GLU A 87 9.36 13.25 23.90
N TYR A 88 10.44 13.87 23.41
CA TYR A 88 11.58 13.12 22.88
C TYR A 88 12.41 12.49 24.00
N VAL A 89 12.46 13.11 25.18
CA VAL A 89 13.06 12.51 26.38
C VAL A 89 12.23 11.30 26.82
N ARG A 90 10.90 11.45 26.94
CA ARG A 90 10.00 10.32 27.26
C ARG A 90 10.12 9.19 26.23
N ALA A 91 10.13 9.52 24.93
CA ALA A 91 10.28 8.57 23.84
C ALA A 91 11.60 7.79 23.92
N THR A 92 12.71 8.49 24.17
CA THR A 92 14.04 7.87 24.34
C THR A 92 14.04 6.93 25.54
N ALA A 93 13.48 7.37 26.67
CA ALA A 93 13.37 6.53 27.87
C ALA A 93 12.57 5.24 27.59
N CYS A 94 11.39 5.34 26.96
CA CYS A 94 10.57 4.18 26.59
C CYS A 94 11.31 3.21 25.64
N GLN A 95 12.01 3.72 24.62
CA GLN A 95 12.79 2.88 23.70
C GLN A 95 13.85 2.07 24.45
N TYR A 96 14.60 2.72 25.33
CA TYR A 96 15.66 2.04 26.05
C TYR A 96 15.12 1.12 27.15
N LEU A 97 13.95 1.39 27.75
CA LEU A 97 13.28 0.44 28.65
C LEU A 97 12.99 -0.88 27.94
N ILE A 98 12.49 -0.82 26.71
CA ILE A 98 12.24 -2.02 25.88
C ILE A 98 13.56 -2.71 25.51
N ARG A 99 14.57 -1.93 25.14
CA ARG A 99 15.84 -2.46 24.63
C ARG A 99 16.68 -3.18 25.68
N ILE A 100 16.72 -2.67 26.91
CA ILE A 100 17.59 -3.20 27.97
C ILE A 100 16.93 -4.30 28.79
N ASP A 101 15.65 -4.58 28.57
CA ASP A 101 14.93 -5.61 29.31
C ASP A 101 15.06 -6.95 28.59
N PRO A 102 15.84 -7.90 29.15
CA PRO A 102 16.04 -9.21 28.54
C PRO A 102 14.76 -10.06 28.51
N ASN A 103 13.73 -9.69 29.28
CA ASN A 103 12.46 -10.38 29.39
C ASN A 103 11.27 -9.56 28.82
N ALA A 104 11.52 -8.39 28.19
CA ALA A 104 10.45 -7.53 27.67
C ALA A 104 9.80 -8.11 26.41
N GLY A 105 8.85 -9.03 26.62
CA GLY A 105 7.60 -8.90 25.88
C GLY A 105 6.77 -7.78 26.52
N LEU A 106 6.25 -6.81 25.77
CA LEU A 106 5.31 -5.80 26.29
C LEU A 106 4.00 -6.44 26.79
N THR A 107 3.79 -7.71 26.50
CA THR A 107 2.75 -8.53 27.14
C THR A 107 2.87 -8.59 28.66
N THR A 108 4.06 -8.36 29.24
CA THR A 108 4.30 -8.44 30.69
C THR A 108 4.67 -7.13 31.36
N ASP A 109 4.84 -6.02 30.62
CA ASP A 109 5.14 -4.70 31.19
C ASP A 109 3.93 -3.75 31.06
N PRO A 110 3.10 -3.62 32.12
CA PRO A 110 1.93 -2.75 32.12
C PRO A 110 2.26 -1.28 31.85
N PHE A 111 3.46 -0.81 32.21
CA PHE A 111 3.83 0.59 32.06
C PHE A 111 4.01 0.95 30.59
N ILE A 112 4.78 0.17 29.84
CA ILE A 112 5.00 0.50 28.43
C ILE A 112 3.72 0.24 27.61
N ARG A 113 2.91 -0.77 27.98
CA ARG A 113 1.59 -0.96 27.36
C ARG A 113 0.68 0.25 27.60
N ASP A 114 0.61 0.78 28.82
CA ASP A 114 -0.13 2.00 29.11
C ASP A 114 0.41 3.20 28.32
N ARG A 115 1.73 3.37 28.27
CA ARG A 115 2.34 4.43 27.45
C ARG A 115 2.03 4.27 25.97
N LEU A 116 1.98 3.06 25.45
CA LEU A 116 1.61 2.83 24.07
C LEU A 116 0.16 3.23 23.77
N LEU A 117 -0.77 2.97 24.69
CA LEU A 117 -2.21 3.13 24.44
C LEU A 117 -2.80 4.46 24.91
N SER A 118 -2.18 5.09 25.92
CA SER A 118 -2.73 6.22 26.65
C SER A 118 -1.87 7.49 26.56
N GLU A 119 -0.61 7.40 26.11
CA GLU A 119 0.26 8.57 26.00
C GLU A 119 -0.28 9.54 24.93
N PRO A 120 -0.45 10.84 25.23
CA PRO A 120 -0.93 11.81 24.26
C PRO A 120 0.06 12.07 23.11
N SER A 121 1.36 12.04 23.38
CA SER A 121 2.38 12.26 22.35
C SER A 121 2.47 11.09 21.36
N ALA A 122 2.23 11.38 20.08
CA ALA A 122 2.47 10.42 19.00
C ALA A 122 3.94 10.03 18.90
N ILE A 123 4.88 10.94 19.22
CA ILE A 123 6.32 10.67 19.16
C ILE A 123 6.72 9.54 20.11
N VAL A 124 6.15 9.52 21.32
CA VAL A 124 6.41 8.44 22.28
C VAL A 124 5.79 7.13 21.79
N ARG A 125 4.54 7.14 21.30
CA ARG A 125 3.88 5.93 20.75
C ARG A 125 4.64 5.37 19.54
N GLN A 126 5.06 6.23 18.61
CA GLN A 126 5.90 5.88 17.46
C GLN A 126 7.24 5.30 17.92
N ALA A 127 7.90 5.91 18.89
CA ALA A 127 9.18 5.46 19.41
C ALA A 127 9.09 4.05 20.00
N ILE A 128 8.01 3.75 20.74
CA ILE A 128 7.71 2.41 21.25
C ILE A 128 7.49 1.42 20.09
N LEU A 129 6.63 1.76 19.11
CA LEU A 129 6.34 0.88 17.96
C LEU A 129 7.53 0.66 17.03
N ALA A 130 8.43 1.64 16.92
CA ALA A 130 9.62 1.59 16.08
C ALA A 130 10.74 0.73 16.67
N GLU A 131 10.71 0.42 17.97
CA GLU A 131 11.78 -0.34 18.62
C GLU A 131 11.84 -1.78 18.08
N ARG A 132 13.03 -2.18 17.59
CA ARG A 132 13.25 -3.45 16.89
C ARG A 132 13.97 -4.51 17.73
N ALA A 133 14.03 -4.33 19.05
CA ALA A 133 14.65 -5.28 19.96
C ALA A 133 14.19 -6.71 19.62
N MET A 134 15.19 -7.59 19.43
CA MET A 134 15.13 -8.79 18.59
C MET A 134 13.88 -9.66 18.79
N ALA A 135 13.10 -9.83 17.72
CA ALA A 135 12.24 -10.99 17.47
C ALA A 135 11.19 -11.39 18.53
N LEU A 136 10.65 -10.46 19.32
CA LEU A 136 9.58 -10.79 20.29
C LEU A 136 8.18 -10.42 19.79
N PRO A 137 7.14 -11.20 20.14
CA PRO A 137 5.73 -10.82 20.05
C PRO A 137 5.47 -9.78 21.14
N VAL A 138 6.08 -8.62 20.97
CA VAL A 138 6.14 -7.63 22.02
C VAL A 138 4.71 -7.13 22.28
N PHE A 139 3.97 -6.85 21.22
CA PHE A 139 2.65 -6.23 21.29
C PHE A 139 1.52 -7.27 21.19
N GLN A 140 0.45 -7.08 21.96
CA GLN A 140 -0.78 -7.85 21.80
C GLN A 140 -1.47 -7.47 20.50
N PHE A 141 -2.14 -8.45 19.88
CA PHE A 141 -2.87 -8.24 18.62
C PHE A 141 -3.92 -7.13 18.76
N GLU A 142 -4.68 -7.14 19.85
CA GLU A 142 -5.75 -6.19 20.13
C GLU A 142 -5.22 -4.76 20.31
N ASP A 143 -4.05 -4.61 20.92
CA ASP A 143 -3.40 -3.31 21.11
C ASP A 143 -2.95 -2.73 19.75
N LEU A 144 -2.31 -3.55 18.91
CA LEU A 144 -1.92 -3.12 17.57
C LEU A 144 -3.14 -2.83 16.68
N ALA A 145 -4.19 -3.63 16.77
CA ALA A 145 -5.45 -3.41 16.06
C ALA A 145 -6.08 -2.06 16.43
N ARG A 146 -6.04 -1.69 17.71
CA ARG A 146 -6.47 -0.38 18.19
C ARG A 146 -5.59 0.74 17.63
N LEU A 147 -4.26 0.60 17.66
CA LEU A 147 -3.32 1.60 17.16
C LEU A 147 -3.30 1.74 15.64
N ALA A 148 -3.73 0.71 14.90
CA ALA A 148 -3.96 0.82 13.47
C ALA A 148 -5.05 1.87 13.13
N ASN A 149 -5.84 2.29 14.12
CA ASN A 149 -6.83 3.37 14.02
C ASN A 149 -6.42 4.63 14.81
N ASP A 150 -5.15 4.81 15.15
CA ASP A 150 -4.64 6.02 15.80
C ASP A 150 -4.86 7.28 14.94
N ASN A 151 -4.97 8.45 15.57
CA ASN A 151 -5.12 9.72 14.86
C ASN A 151 -3.85 10.08 14.06
N ASP A 152 -2.68 9.67 14.56
CA ASP A 152 -1.39 9.93 13.92
C ASP A 152 -1.07 8.90 12.83
N VAL A 153 -0.67 9.39 11.65
CA VAL A 153 -0.41 8.56 10.46
C VAL A 153 0.76 7.60 10.65
N GLU A 154 1.82 8.03 11.34
CA GLU A 154 3.00 7.20 11.56
C GLU A 154 2.76 6.13 12.62
N VAL A 155 1.98 6.44 13.67
CA VAL A 155 1.51 5.41 14.61
C VAL A 155 0.70 4.34 13.90
N ARG A 156 -0.26 4.72 13.04
CA ARG A 156 -1.03 3.75 12.25
C ARG A 156 -0.14 2.90 11.35
N ARG A 157 0.76 3.54 10.60
CA ARG A 157 1.70 2.85 9.70
C ARG A 157 2.52 1.83 10.46
N LEU A 158 3.19 2.23 11.55
CA LEU A 158 4.01 1.34 12.36
C LEU A 158 3.18 0.20 12.98
N ALA A 159 1.98 0.49 13.49
CA ALA A 159 1.10 -0.53 14.05
C ALA A 159 0.68 -1.57 13.00
N THR A 160 0.32 -1.14 11.79
CA THR A 160 -0.01 -2.06 10.70
C THR A 160 1.19 -2.85 10.21
N GLU A 161 2.37 -2.23 10.10
CA GLU A 161 3.62 -2.95 9.79
C GLU A 161 3.92 -4.04 10.81
N ARG A 162 3.70 -3.76 12.11
CA ARG A 162 3.86 -4.77 13.17
C ARG A 162 2.82 -5.89 13.08
N LEU A 163 1.56 -5.58 12.77
CA LEU A 163 0.54 -6.61 12.54
C LEU A 163 0.93 -7.53 11.39
N LEU A 164 1.32 -6.96 10.25
CA LEU A 164 1.73 -7.72 9.06
C LEU A 164 3.01 -8.54 9.29
N ALA A 165 3.93 -8.04 10.11
CA ALA A 165 5.16 -8.75 10.44
C ALA A 165 4.95 -9.90 11.43
N THR A 166 3.86 -9.91 12.20
CA THR A 166 3.63 -10.87 13.30
C THR A 166 2.42 -11.76 13.12
N GLN A 167 1.52 -11.44 12.18
CA GLN A 167 0.30 -12.18 11.94
C GLN A 167 0.19 -12.61 10.47
N PRO A 168 -0.37 -13.80 10.19
CA PRO A 168 -0.72 -14.18 8.83
C PRO A 168 -1.84 -13.27 8.31
N VAL A 169 -1.85 -12.99 7.00
CA VAL A 169 -2.81 -12.06 6.38
C VAL A 169 -4.25 -12.53 6.57
N GLU A 170 -4.48 -13.85 6.65
CA GLU A 170 -5.79 -14.46 6.87
C GLU A 170 -6.38 -14.10 8.24
N ARG A 171 -5.55 -13.69 9.21
CA ARG A 171 -6.02 -13.15 10.48
C ARG A 171 -6.33 -11.65 10.40
N LEU A 172 -5.76 -10.96 9.42
CA LEU A 172 -5.97 -9.54 9.16
C LEU A 172 -7.12 -9.31 8.15
N PHE A 173 -7.50 -10.35 7.40
CA PHE A 173 -8.60 -10.40 6.43
C PHE A 173 -9.48 -11.64 6.57
N PRO A 174 -10.81 -11.50 6.79
CA PRO A 174 -11.53 -10.25 7.03
C PRO A 174 -11.14 -9.61 8.38
N GLY A 175 -11.39 -8.32 8.55
CA GLY A 175 -11.11 -7.60 9.80
C GLY A 175 -10.27 -6.34 9.60
N ILE A 176 -9.13 -6.23 10.30
CA ILE A 176 -8.37 -4.96 10.43
C ILE A 176 -8.09 -4.31 9.08
N LEU A 177 -7.60 -5.06 8.09
CA LEU A 177 -7.24 -4.48 6.79
C LEU A 177 -8.48 -4.18 5.94
N GLU A 178 -9.52 -5.01 6.04
CA GLU A 178 -10.80 -4.80 5.35
C GLU A 178 -11.52 -3.56 5.85
N ASP A 179 -11.49 -3.31 7.16
CA ASP A 179 -12.04 -2.12 7.79
C ASP A 179 -11.13 -0.90 7.55
N ARG A 180 -9.81 -1.07 7.55
CA ARG A 180 -8.87 0.06 7.48
C ARG A 180 -8.75 0.66 6.10
N ILE A 181 -8.56 -0.15 5.06
CA ILE A 181 -8.29 0.34 3.70
C ILE A 181 -9.36 1.34 3.22
N PRO A 182 -10.68 1.09 3.40
CA PRO A 182 -11.71 2.03 2.97
C PRO A 182 -11.71 3.35 3.76
N HIS A 183 -11.19 3.33 4.98
CA HIS A 183 -11.25 4.46 5.92
C HIS A 183 -9.87 5.09 6.17
N GLU A 184 -8.83 4.75 5.41
CA GLU A 184 -7.51 5.36 5.54
C GLU A 184 -7.47 6.71 4.80
N PRO A 185 -7.42 7.86 5.50
CA PRO A 185 -7.41 9.16 4.84
C PRO A 185 -6.10 9.45 4.10
N ASN A 186 -4.97 8.87 4.53
CA ASN A 186 -3.68 9.10 3.89
C ASN A 186 -3.50 8.15 2.69
N ALA A 187 -3.44 8.71 1.48
CA ALA A 187 -3.34 7.92 0.24
C ALA A 187 -2.05 7.09 0.14
N ASP A 188 -0.92 7.59 0.65
CA ASP A 188 0.35 6.86 0.61
C ASP A 188 0.31 5.64 1.54
N LEU A 189 -0.23 5.80 2.75
CA LEU A 189 -0.43 4.70 3.68
C LEU A 189 -1.44 3.69 3.11
N ARG A 190 -2.56 4.14 2.54
CA ARG A 190 -3.53 3.24 1.89
C ARG A 190 -2.88 2.43 0.76
N ARG A 191 -2.06 3.07 -0.08
CA ARG A 191 -1.28 2.38 -1.11
C ARG A 191 -0.31 1.36 -0.52
N GLN A 192 0.37 1.68 0.57
CA GLN A 192 1.24 0.72 1.28
C GLN A 192 0.44 -0.47 1.80
N LEU A 193 -0.76 -0.25 2.36
CA LEU A 193 -1.64 -1.33 2.78
C LEU A 193 -1.98 -2.24 1.60
N LEU A 194 -2.39 -1.68 0.46
CA LEU A 194 -2.66 -2.47 -0.76
C LEU A 194 -1.46 -3.31 -1.20
N VAL A 195 -0.25 -2.75 -1.18
CA VAL A 195 1.00 -3.48 -1.49
C VAL A 195 1.21 -4.66 -0.56
N GLN A 196 1.01 -4.47 0.74
CA GLN A 196 1.22 -5.54 1.73
C GLN A 196 0.15 -6.63 1.62
N CYS A 197 -1.10 -6.25 1.35
CA CYS A 197 -2.18 -7.20 1.08
C CYS A 197 -1.85 -8.07 -0.14
N LEU A 198 -1.35 -7.45 -1.21
CA LEU A 198 -1.00 -8.17 -2.43
C LEU A 198 0.19 -9.11 -2.22
N LYS A 199 1.23 -8.69 -1.49
CA LYS A 199 2.40 -9.53 -1.16
C LYS A 199 2.02 -10.80 -0.39
N ALA A 200 0.93 -10.74 0.36
CA ALA A 200 0.38 -11.89 1.08
C ALA A 200 -0.72 -12.59 0.27
N GLU A 201 -0.66 -12.58 -1.06
CA GLU A 201 -1.60 -13.26 -1.96
C GLU A 201 -3.07 -12.79 -1.80
N GLY A 202 -3.29 -11.60 -1.24
CA GLY A 202 -4.60 -11.03 -0.94
C GLY A 202 -5.37 -10.44 -2.12
N SER A 203 -5.02 -10.74 -3.38
CA SER A 203 -5.66 -10.16 -4.57
C SER A 203 -7.17 -10.42 -4.62
N ARG A 204 -7.60 -11.66 -4.35
CA ARG A 204 -9.02 -12.03 -4.28
C ARG A 204 -9.77 -11.28 -3.17
N ARG A 205 -9.10 -11.00 -2.05
CA ARG A 205 -9.67 -10.20 -0.94
C ARG A 205 -9.81 -8.74 -1.33
N LEU A 206 -8.80 -8.17 -1.99
CA LEU A 206 -8.87 -6.80 -2.52
C LEU A 206 -10.00 -6.65 -3.55
N LEU A 207 -10.21 -7.64 -4.43
CA LEU A 207 -11.34 -7.64 -5.35
C LEU A 207 -12.68 -7.74 -4.62
N ALA A 208 -12.80 -8.62 -3.63
CA ALA A 208 -14.00 -8.70 -2.80
C ALA A 208 -14.30 -7.36 -2.11
N LEU A 209 -13.28 -6.71 -1.54
CA LEU A 209 -13.38 -5.38 -0.93
C LEU A 209 -13.80 -4.31 -1.94
N SER A 210 -13.28 -4.36 -3.17
CA SER A 210 -13.62 -3.37 -4.21
C SER A 210 -15.13 -3.34 -4.54
N ARG A 211 -15.88 -4.40 -4.20
CA ARG A 211 -17.34 -4.49 -4.36
C ARG A 211 -18.14 -3.78 -3.28
N THR A 212 -17.54 -3.54 -2.10
CA THR A 212 -18.24 -3.01 -0.91
C THR A 212 -17.86 -1.57 -0.59
N VAL A 213 -16.83 -1.03 -1.25
CA VAL A 213 -16.32 0.33 -1.05
C VAL A 213 -16.92 1.33 -2.05
N PRO A 214 -16.84 2.65 -1.75
CA PRO A 214 -17.22 3.69 -2.69
C PRO A 214 -16.46 3.63 -4.03
N ALA A 215 -17.10 4.09 -5.10
CA ALA A 215 -16.61 3.94 -6.47
C ALA A 215 -15.16 4.43 -6.73
N HIS A 216 -14.76 5.54 -6.09
CA HIS A 216 -13.40 6.06 -6.24
C HIS A 216 -12.33 5.11 -5.65
N LEU A 217 -12.65 4.42 -4.55
CA LEU A 217 -11.78 3.41 -3.94
C LEU A 217 -11.81 2.11 -4.73
N THR A 218 -12.95 1.72 -5.31
CA THR A 218 -13.02 0.60 -6.27
C THR A 218 -12.04 0.85 -7.42
N SER A 219 -12.09 2.03 -8.05
CA SER A 219 -11.16 2.40 -9.10
C SER A 219 -9.69 2.40 -8.63
N GLU A 220 -9.41 2.89 -7.42
CA GLU A 220 -8.05 2.87 -6.86
C GLU A 220 -7.51 1.44 -6.70
N ILE A 221 -8.32 0.54 -6.12
CA ILE A 221 -7.95 -0.87 -5.93
C ILE A 221 -7.74 -1.57 -7.28
N LEU A 222 -8.66 -1.39 -8.23
CA LEU A 222 -8.56 -2.02 -9.55
C LEU A 222 -7.31 -1.52 -10.32
N ASN A 223 -7.05 -0.21 -10.32
CA ASN A 223 -5.84 0.34 -10.93
C ASN A 223 -4.58 -0.18 -10.24
N PHE A 224 -4.58 -0.30 -8.92
CA PHE A 224 -3.46 -0.87 -8.18
C PHE A 224 -3.18 -2.32 -8.60
N LEU A 225 -4.21 -3.15 -8.73
CA LEU A 225 -4.06 -4.55 -9.18
C LEU A 225 -3.54 -4.63 -10.62
N VAL A 226 -4.06 -3.78 -11.53
CA VAL A 226 -3.61 -3.73 -12.93
C VAL A 226 -2.14 -3.31 -13.03
N ASN A 227 -1.75 -2.27 -12.31
CA ASN A 227 -0.37 -1.76 -12.27
C ASN A 227 0.60 -2.72 -11.58
N SER A 228 0.09 -3.65 -10.77
CA SER A 228 0.87 -4.72 -10.16
C SER A 228 0.84 -6.01 -11.00
N GLU A 229 0.37 -5.92 -12.25
CA GLU A 229 0.30 -7.01 -13.22
C GLU A 229 -0.45 -8.26 -12.73
N VAL A 230 -1.40 -8.08 -11.81
CA VAL A 230 -2.21 -9.19 -11.31
C VAL A 230 -3.10 -9.71 -12.42
N ARG A 231 -3.21 -11.04 -12.50
CA ARG A 231 -4.21 -11.74 -13.32
C ARG A 231 -5.10 -12.56 -12.41
N VAL A 232 -6.40 -12.52 -12.68
CA VAL A 232 -7.43 -13.11 -11.85
C VAL A 232 -8.47 -13.82 -12.71
N GLU A 233 -8.99 -14.91 -12.18
CA GLU A 233 -10.03 -15.69 -12.81
C GLU A 233 -11.33 -14.88 -12.98
N TRP A 234 -12.04 -15.11 -14.09
CA TRP A 234 -13.29 -14.40 -14.38
C TRP A 234 -14.33 -14.50 -13.28
N GLU A 235 -14.44 -15.64 -12.58
CA GLU A 235 -15.41 -15.84 -11.49
C GLU A 235 -15.26 -14.81 -10.35
N ALA A 236 -14.03 -14.35 -10.10
CA ALA A 236 -13.78 -13.33 -9.08
C ALA A 236 -14.04 -11.90 -9.59
N LEU A 237 -13.97 -11.69 -10.91
CA LEU A 237 -14.18 -10.39 -11.58
C LEU A 237 -15.66 -10.15 -11.93
N ALA A 238 -16.40 -11.20 -12.30
CA ALA A 238 -17.78 -11.13 -12.77
C ALA A 238 -18.73 -10.36 -11.83
N PRO A 239 -18.62 -10.42 -10.48
CA PRO A 239 -19.48 -9.62 -9.63
C PRO A 239 -19.29 -8.11 -9.76
N LEU A 240 -18.13 -7.63 -10.23
CA LEU A 240 -17.84 -6.21 -10.43
C LEU A 240 -18.38 -5.69 -11.76
N SER A 241 -18.55 -6.55 -12.78
CA SER A 241 -19.08 -6.15 -14.09
C SER A 241 -20.55 -5.76 -14.06
N VAL A 242 -21.29 -6.21 -13.04
CA VAL A 242 -22.71 -5.85 -12.83
C VAL A 242 -22.92 -4.34 -12.69
N ALA A 243 -21.90 -3.60 -12.23
CA ALA A 243 -21.98 -2.14 -12.12
C ALA A 243 -22.05 -1.44 -13.48
N GLN A 244 -21.64 -2.11 -14.56
CA GLN A 244 -21.59 -1.57 -15.92
C GLN A 244 -20.85 -0.22 -16.03
N ASP A 245 -19.87 0.03 -15.16
CA ASP A 245 -19.01 1.21 -15.24
C ASP A 245 -17.94 0.96 -16.31
N PRO A 246 -17.91 1.72 -17.43
CA PRO A 246 -16.99 1.46 -18.52
C PRO A 246 -15.52 1.67 -18.13
N THR A 247 -15.24 2.48 -17.11
CA THR A 247 -13.87 2.63 -16.57
C THR A 247 -13.45 1.36 -15.86
N TRP A 248 -14.35 0.76 -15.08
CA TRP A 248 -14.07 -0.50 -14.40
C TRP A 248 -13.98 -1.64 -15.40
N ASP A 249 -14.85 -1.67 -16.40
CA ASP A 249 -14.87 -2.72 -17.42
C ASP A 249 -13.51 -2.84 -18.14
N ILE A 250 -12.87 -1.72 -18.49
CA ILE A 250 -11.51 -1.69 -19.06
C ILE A 250 -10.49 -2.32 -18.08
N LEU A 251 -10.58 -1.98 -16.79
CA LEU A 251 -9.67 -2.53 -15.78
C LEU A 251 -9.91 -4.02 -15.56
N LEU A 252 -11.17 -4.47 -15.57
CA LEU A 252 -11.53 -5.89 -15.45
C LEU A 252 -10.96 -6.71 -16.61
N ILE A 253 -11.03 -6.23 -17.86
CA ILE A 253 -10.37 -6.92 -19.00
C ILE A 253 -8.88 -7.07 -18.74
N ARG A 254 -8.21 -6.01 -18.28
CA ARG A 254 -6.76 -6.03 -18.02
C ARG A 254 -6.36 -6.93 -16.86
N LEU A 255 -7.27 -7.20 -15.92
CA LEU A 255 -7.08 -8.14 -14.81
C LEU A 255 -7.43 -9.58 -15.18
N MET A 256 -8.25 -9.80 -16.20
CA MET A 256 -8.73 -11.14 -16.56
C MET A 256 -7.61 -12.02 -17.10
N HIS A 257 -7.59 -13.30 -16.72
CA HIS A 257 -6.76 -14.29 -17.39
C HIS A 257 -7.26 -14.53 -18.83
N ALA A 258 -6.34 -14.55 -19.80
CA ALA A 258 -6.71 -14.75 -21.22
C ALA A 258 -7.49 -16.06 -21.46
N THR A 259 -7.23 -17.10 -20.66
CA THR A 259 -7.93 -18.40 -20.73
C THR A 259 -9.40 -18.32 -20.32
N ASP A 260 -9.82 -17.27 -19.62
CA ASP A 260 -11.20 -17.11 -19.15
C ASP A 260 -12.07 -16.28 -20.09
N THR A 261 -11.51 -15.82 -21.21
CA THR A 261 -12.26 -15.09 -22.24
C THR A 261 -13.55 -15.81 -22.66
N PRO A 262 -13.56 -17.15 -22.89
CA PRO A 262 -14.78 -17.94 -23.06
C PRO A 262 -15.87 -17.67 -22.01
N ARG A 263 -15.51 -17.72 -20.72
CA ARG A 263 -16.46 -17.56 -19.60
C ARG A 263 -16.97 -16.13 -19.47
N ALA A 264 -16.17 -15.17 -19.93
CA ALA A 264 -16.51 -13.75 -19.94
C ALA A 264 -17.26 -13.31 -21.20
N LEU A 265 -17.50 -14.22 -22.15
CA LEU A 265 -18.05 -13.92 -23.47
C LEU A 265 -19.34 -13.08 -23.44
N PRO A 266 -20.38 -13.42 -22.64
CA PRO A 266 -21.60 -12.59 -22.59
C PRO A 266 -21.33 -11.14 -22.18
N TRP A 267 -20.44 -10.92 -21.21
CA TRP A 267 -20.08 -9.57 -20.75
C TRP A 267 -19.29 -8.79 -21.81
N LEU A 268 -18.36 -9.45 -22.51
CA LEU A 268 -17.58 -8.84 -23.59
C LEU A 268 -18.49 -8.42 -24.76
N LEU A 269 -19.41 -9.29 -25.18
CA LEU A 269 -20.39 -8.99 -26.23
C LEU A 269 -21.31 -7.83 -25.83
N HIS A 270 -21.82 -7.85 -24.59
CA HIS A 270 -22.62 -6.75 -24.07
C HIS A 270 -21.85 -5.42 -24.11
N GLY A 271 -20.54 -5.44 -23.86
CA GLY A 271 -19.65 -4.30 -24.00
C GLY A 271 -19.58 -3.71 -25.40
N MET A 272 -19.44 -4.57 -26.41
CA MET A 272 -19.44 -4.18 -27.82
C MET A 272 -20.79 -3.59 -28.22
N VAL A 273 -21.89 -4.25 -27.83
CA VAL A 273 -23.25 -3.77 -28.09
C VAL A 273 -23.51 -2.43 -27.41
N ARG A 274 -22.98 -2.21 -26.20
CA ARG A 274 -23.11 -0.92 -25.51
C ARG A 274 -22.51 0.21 -26.34
N ALA A 275 -21.38 0.00 -27.02
CA ALA A 275 -20.73 1.04 -27.83
C ALA A 275 -21.57 1.52 -29.03
N THR A 276 -22.46 0.70 -29.60
CA THR A 276 -23.35 1.13 -30.70
C THR A 276 -24.39 2.16 -30.27
N HIS A 277 -24.71 2.18 -28.97
CA HIS A 277 -25.69 3.09 -28.39
C HIS A 277 -25.06 4.41 -27.92
N TRP A 278 -23.72 4.50 -27.90
CA TRP A 278 -23.01 5.70 -27.48
C TRP A 278 -22.60 6.54 -28.70
N PRO A 279 -22.98 7.83 -28.75
CA PRO A 279 -22.57 8.71 -29.83
C PRO A 279 -21.07 8.99 -29.77
N GLN A 280 -20.44 9.25 -30.92
CA GLN A 280 -19.00 9.52 -30.99
C GLN A 280 -18.56 10.61 -29.96
N PRO A 281 -17.42 10.45 -29.26
CA PRO A 281 -17.03 11.28 -28.11
C PRO A 281 -16.81 12.79 -28.35
N ARG A 282 -17.03 13.33 -29.56
CA ARG A 282 -16.57 14.67 -29.95
C ARG A 282 -17.32 15.78 -29.19
N ASN A 283 -16.59 16.53 -28.35
CA ASN A 283 -16.98 17.81 -27.72
C ASN A 283 -18.28 17.81 -26.90
N ARG A 284 -18.57 16.73 -26.14
CA ARG A 284 -19.74 16.63 -25.27
C ARG A 284 -19.35 16.52 -23.78
N PRO A 285 -20.22 16.89 -22.83
CA PRO A 285 -19.98 16.65 -21.39
C PRO A 285 -19.73 15.18 -21.07
N GLU A 286 -20.31 14.29 -21.87
CA GLU A 286 -20.22 12.82 -21.75
C GLU A 286 -19.00 12.22 -22.45
N ALA A 287 -18.14 13.02 -23.09
CA ALA A 287 -17.03 12.55 -23.92
C ALA A 287 -16.12 11.56 -23.18
N LYS A 288 -15.88 11.77 -21.87
CA LYS A 288 -15.07 10.86 -21.05
C LYS A 288 -15.69 9.47 -20.93
N VAL A 289 -17.01 9.41 -20.71
CA VAL A 289 -17.74 8.14 -20.56
C VAL A 289 -17.84 7.46 -21.92
N ALA A 290 -18.20 8.19 -22.97
CA ALA A 290 -18.23 7.67 -24.34
C ALA A 290 -16.87 7.08 -24.74
N ASN A 291 -15.77 7.79 -24.46
CA ASN A 291 -14.41 7.30 -24.72
C ASN A 291 -14.13 6.00 -23.95
N ALA A 292 -14.51 5.92 -22.67
CA ALA A 292 -14.34 4.69 -21.88
C ALA A 292 -15.18 3.52 -22.46
N VAL A 293 -16.41 3.77 -22.90
CA VAL A 293 -17.26 2.74 -23.54
C VAL A 293 -16.62 2.21 -24.82
N HIS A 294 -16.16 3.09 -25.71
CA HIS A 294 -15.48 2.65 -26.94
C HIS A 294 -14.13 1.97 -26.65
N THR A 295 -13.36 2.46 -25.67
CA THR A 295 -12.11 1.82 -25.24
C THR A 295 -12.35 0.40 -24.71
N PHE A 296 -13.43 0.20 -23.95
CA PHE A 296 -13.84 -1.12 -23.50
C PHE A 296 -14.24 -2.02 -24.66
N ALA A 297 -15.10 -1.56 -25.58
CA ALA A 297 -15.52 -2.34 -26.73
C ALA A 297 -14.35 -2.80 -27.60
N TYR A 298 -13.38 -1.91 -27.85
CA TYR A 298 -12.14 -2.25 -28.55
C TYR A 298 -11.32 -3.30 -27.77
N SER A 299 -11.15 -3.12 -26.46
CA SER A 299 -10.42 -4.07 -25.62
C SER A 299 -11.11 -5.45 -25.56
N ALA A 300 -12.44 -5.46 -25.60
CA ALA A 300 -13.24 -6.67 -25.62
C ALA A 300 -13.06 -7.42 -26.95
N GLU A 301 -13.12 -6.70 -28.07
CA GLU A 301 -12.85 -7.23 -29.41
C GLU A 301 -11.45 -7.87 -29.51
N GLU A 302 -10.41 -7.16 -29.07
CA GLU A 302 -9.04 -7.69 -29.05
C GLU A 302 -8.91 -8.95 -28.18
N SER A 303 -9.60 -8.98 -27.03
CA SER A 303 -9.63 -10.16 -26.16
C SER A 303 -10.30 -11.35 -26.85
N LEU A 304 -11.44 -11.13 -27.52
CA LEU A 304 -12.14 -12.17 -28.28
C LEU A 304 -11.31 -12.67 -29.46
N PHE A 305 -10.58 -11.78 -30.15
CA PHE A 305 -9.68 -12.17 -31.23
C PHE A 305 -8.52 -13.03 -30.75
N ALA A 306 -7.92 -12.68 -29.61
CA ALA A 306 -6.89 -13.49 -28.99
C ALA A 306 -7.42 -14.87 -28.54
N ALA A 307 -8.71 -14.96 -28.26
CA ALA A 307 -9.38 -16.17 -27.81
C ALA A 307 -10.05 -17.00 -28.92
N LEU A 308 -9.93 -16.62 -30.21
CA LEU A 308 -10.59 -17.34 -31.32
C LEU A 308 -10.37 -18.86 -31.31
N PRO A 309 -9.14 -19.39 -31.08
CA PRO A 309 -8.92 -20.83 -31.01
C PRO A 309 -9.73 -21.50 -29.89
N GLN A 310 -9.82 -20.86 -28.73
CA GLN A 310 -10.56 -21.39 -27.58
C GLN A 310 -12.08 -21.30 -27.81
N LEU A 311 -12.55 -20.24 -28.47
CA LEU A 311 -13.97 -20.06 -28.81
C LEU A 311 -14.46 -21.13 -29.79
N GLN A 312 -13.60 -21.67 -30.66
CA GLN A 312 -13.94 -22.77 -31.57
C GLN A 312 -14.30 -24.08 -30.84
N GLU A 313 -13.76 -24.28 -29.65
CA GLU A 313 -13.97 -25.50 -28.84
C GLU A 313 -15.22 -25.41 -27.96
N ILE A 314 -15.84 -24.23 -27.84
CA ILE A 314 -17.05 -24.04 -27.04
C ILE A 314 -18.24 -24.66 -27.77
N HIS A 315 -18.56 -25.89 -27.38
CA HIS A 315 -19.76 -26.58 -27.84
C HIS A 315 -20.87 -26.47 -26.78
N GLY A 316 -21.90 -25.69 -27.08
CA GLY A 316 -23.20 -25.78 -26.39
C GLY A 316 -23.45 -24.82 -25.22
N GLU A 317 -22.60 -23.82 -24.98
CA GLU A 317 -23.01 -22.68 -24.16
C GLU A 317 -23.99 -21.82 -24.97
N ARG A 318 -25.25 -21.74 -24.51
CA ARG A 318 -26.26 -20.90 -25.15
C ARG A 318 -26.00 -19.45 -24.79
N LEU A 319 -25.54 -18.68 -25.77
CA LEU A 319 -25.53 -17.23 -25.69
C LEU A 319 -26.95 -16.68 -25.89
N GLU A 320 -27.24 -15.53 -25.27
CA GLU A 320 -28.50 -14.84 -25.53
C GLU A 320 -28.52 -14.37 -27.00
N LEU A 321 -29.51 -14.87 -27.77
CA LEU A 321 -29.62 -14.61 -29.20
C LEU A 321 -29.59 -13.11 -29.53
N GLN A 322 -30.15 -12.28 -28.65
CA GLN A 322 -30.16 -10.82 -28.81
C GLN A 322 -28.76 -10.21 -28.74
N ASP A 323 -27.92 -10.66 -27.80
CA ASP A 323 -26.55 -10.16 -27.65
C ASP A 323 -25.68 -10.61 -28.83
N VAL A 324 -25.86 -11.86 -29.29
CA VAL A 324 -25.20 -12.39 -30.49
C VAL A 324 -25.56 -11.56 -31.73
N GLN A 325 -26.86 -11.34 -31.99
CA GLN A 325 -27.32 -10.57 -33.14
C GLN A 325 -26.80 -9.13 -33.12
N ALA A 326 -26.82 -8.49 -31.95
CA ALA A 326 -26.34 -7.12 -31.81
C ALA A 326 -24.82 -7.01 -31.96
N ALA A 327 -24.05 -7.96 -31.42
CA ALA A 327 -22.60 -8.02 -31.59
C ALA A 327 -22.21 -8.33 -33.05
N THR A 328 -22.94 -9.22 -33.73
CA THR A 328 -22.75 -9.50 -35.16
C THR A 328 -23.03 -8.25 -36.01
N ALA A 329 -24.12 -7.52 -35.73
CA ALA A 329 -24.43 -6.27 -36.43
C ALA A 329 -23.33 -5.20 -36.20
N TYR A 330 -22.80 -5.09 -34.97
CA TYR A 330 -21.66 -4.22 -34.67
C TYR A 330 -20.42 -4.60 -35.49
N LEU A 331 -20.03 -5.87 -35.51
CA LEU A 331 -18.87 -6.36 -36.27
C LEU A 331 -19.04 -6.19 -37.78
N GLN A 332 -20.24 -6.38 -38.32
CA GLN A 332 -20.56 -6.12 -39.73
C GLN A 332 -20.39 -4.64 -40.07
N HIS A 333 -20.89 -3.74 -39.22
CA HIS A 333 -20.71 -2.31 -39.40
C HIS A 333 -19.22 -1.91 -39.40
N GLU A 334 -18.42 -2.46 -38.48
CA GLU A 334 -16.97 -2.22 -38.46
C GLU A 334 -16.27 -2.74 -39.73
N ILE A 335 -16.67 -3.90 -40.26
CA ILE A 335 -16.16 -4.40 -41.55
C ILE A 335 -16.51 -3.43 -42.68
N GLU A 336 -17.75 -2.94 -42.75
CA GLU A 336 -18.17 -1.96 -43.76
C GLU A 336 -17.37 -0.65 -43.67
N GLN A 337 -17.08 -0.16 -42.46
CA GLN A 337 -16.25 1.04 -42.26
C GLN A 337 -14.81 0.81 -42.72
N LEU A 338 -14.21 -0.34 -42.40
CA LEU A 338 -12.85 -0.69 -42.83
C LEU A 338 -12.75 -0.86 -44.35
N GLU A 339 -13.73 -1.52 -44.97
CA GLU A 339 -13.78 -1.72 -46.43
C GLU A 339 -14.12 -0.42 -47.18
N GLY A 340 -14.89 0.48 -46.58
CA GLY A 340 -15.20 1.80 -47.14
C GLY A 340 -14.02 2.78 -47.07
N SER A 341 -13.32 2.82 -45.93
CA SER A 341 -12.17 3.72 -45.70
C SER A 341 -10.96 3.36 -46.58
N ARG A 342 -10.88 2.10 -47.04
CA ARG A 342 -9.84 1.61 -47.96
C ARG A 342 -9.72 2.42 -49.26
N TRP A 343 -10.79 3.08 -49.69
CA TRP A 343 -10.83 3.73 -51.00
C TRP A 343 -10.49 5.23 -50.99
N ASP A 344 -10.45 5.87 -49.81
CA ASP A 344 -10.41 7.33 -49.72
C ASP A 344 -9.02 7.92 -49.35
N GLU A 345 -8.04 7.12 -48.88
CA GLU A 345 -6.78 7.64 -48.30
C GLU A 345 -5.44 7.14 -48.91
N TRP A 346 -5.44 6.25 -49.92
CA TRP A 346 -4.24 5.50 -50.34
C TRP A 346 -3.69 5.91 -51.70
N ASP A 347 -3.14 7.13 -51.82
CA ASP A 347 -2.55 7.66 -53.07
C ASP A 347 -1.00 7.75 -53.02
N THR A 348 -0.33 7.08 -52.07
CA THR A 348 1.15 7.10 -51.95
C THR A 348 1.77 5.70 -51.80
N ASP A 349 2.66 5.34 -52.73
CA ASP A 349 3.00 3.96 -53.12
C ASP A 349 3.82 3.10 -52.13
N ASP A 350 4.48 3.66 -51.11
CA ASP A 350 5.42 2.86 -50.28
C ASP A 350 4.90 2.51 -48.86
N GLU A 351 3.88 3.20 -48.32
CA GLU A 351 3.21 2.83 -47.06
C GLU A 351 2.00 1.90 -47.30
N ALA A 352 1.56 1.75 -48.55
CA ALA A 352 0.33 1.05 -48.90
C ALA A 352 0.32 -0.47 -48.63
N ASP A 353 1.46 -1.15 -48.78
CA ASP A 353 1.52 -2.61 -48.68
C ASP A 353 1.45 -3.12 -47.23
N MET A 354 2.04 -2.39 -46.27
CA MET A 354 2.08 -2.81 -44.87
C MET A 354 0.71 -2.71 -44.22
N ASP A 355 -0.05 -1.69 -44.60
CA ASP A 355 -1.38 -1.46 -44.06
C ASP A 355 -2.43 -2.35 -44.71
N LEU A 356 -2.30 -2.70 -45.99
CA LEU A 356 -3.21 -3.63 -46.66
C LEU A 356 -3.27 -4.99 -45.95
N ALA A 357 -2.12 -5.53 -45.57
CA ALA A 357 -2.03 -6.80 -44.84
C ALA A 357 -2.72 -6.72 -43.46
N TRP A 358 -2.58 -5.59 -42.76
CA TRP A 358 -3.24 -5.35 -41.48
C TRP A 358 -4.77 -5.25 -41.65
N TYR A 359 -5.26 -4.51 -42.64
CA TYR A 359 -6.69 -4.38 -42.95
C TYR A 359 -7.33 -5.73 -43.27
N GLU A 360 -6.71 -6.52 -44.15
CA GLU A 360 -7.21 -7.84 -44.51
C GLU A 360 -7.25 -8.77 -43.29
N GLN A 361 -6.23 -8.73 -42.43
CA GLN A 361 -6.23 -9.50 -41.18
C GLN A 361 -7.34 -9.04 -40.23
N ALA A 362 -7.55 -7.73 -40.10
CA ALA A 362 -8.57 -7.13 -39.24
C ALA A 362 -10.00 -7.51 -39.69
N VAL A 363 -10.29 -7.47 -40.99
CA VAL A 363 -11.58 -7.90 -41.55
C VAL A 363 -11.78 -9.42 -41.39
N ASN A 364 -10.73 -10.22 -41.64
CA ASN A 364 -10.81 -11.67 -41.51
C ASN A 364 -11.08 -12.11 -40.06
N LYS A 365 -10.45 -11.49 -39.06
CA LYS A 365 -10.72 -11.77 -37.64
C LYS A 365 -12.17 -11.47 -37.26
N ARG A 366 -12.73 -10.34 -37.73
CA ARG A 366 -14.14 -9.97 -37.49
C ARG A 366 -15.11 -10.98 -38.12
N ARG A 367 -14.86 -11.39 -39.38
CA ARG A 367 -15.66 -12.43 -40.05
C ARG A 367 -15.60 -13.76 -39.32
N GLN A 368 -14.41 -14.20 -38.89
CA GLN A 368 -14.26 -15.42 -38.10
C GLN A 368 -15.02 -15.35 -36.78
N LEU A 369 -14.97 -14.20 -36.08
CA LEU A 369 -15.73 -14.01 -34.85
C LEU A 369 -17.24 -14.08 -35.09
N ILE A 370 -17.76 -13.42 -36.15
CA ILE A 370 -19.17 -13.51 -36.54
C ILE A 370 -19.59 -14.97 -36.77
N GLU A 371 -18.83 -15.73 -37.55
CA GLU A 371 -19.14 -17.15 -37.82
C GLU A 371 -19.19 -17.99 -36.55
N LEU A 372 -18.34 -17.70 -35.56
CA LEU A 372 -18.36 -18.42 -34.28
C LEU A 372 -19.56 -18.03 -33.42
N LEU A 373 -19.89 -16.73 -33.37
CA LEU A 373 -21.04 -16.24 -32.62
C LEU A 373 -22.35 -16.80 -33.20
N GLU A 374 -22.49 -16.87 -34.52
CA GLU A 374 -23.65 -17.45 -35.20
C GLU A 374 -23.80 -18.97 -34.97
N ARG A 375 -22.72 -19.68 -34.65
CA ARG A 375 -22.79 -21.10 -34.27
C ARG A 375 -23.16 -21.30 -32.80
N ALA A 376 -22.90 -20.31 -31.95
CA ALA A 376 -23.10 -20.38 -30.50
C ALA A 376 -24.46 -19.85 -30.03
N GLY A 377 -25.08 -18.94 -30.78
CA GLY A 377 -26.47 -18.45 -30.56
C GLY A 377 -27.50 -19.28 -31.29
#